data_AF-A0A3N0I936-F1
#
_entry.id   AF-A0A3N0I936-F1
#
_cell.length_a   1.000
_cell.length_b   1.000
_cell.length_c   1.000
_cell.angle_alpha   90.00
_cell.angle_beta   90.00
_cell.angle_gamma   90.00
#
_symmetry.space_group_name_H-M   'P 1'
#
loop_
_entity.id
_entity.type
_entity.pdbx_description
1 polymer ?
#
loop_
_entity_poly.entity_id
_entity_poly.type
_entity_poly.pdbx_seq_one_letter_code
_entity_poly.pdbx_strand_id
1 'polypeptide(L)'
;MGRFKADRAGYAALMNSAPVQSMVERKAQAVKAAADAALSEGGYDFEGHEVKDFDGVLARGRVVRTKTDQARYSEAKRKTLSRALDSARG
;
A
#
# COMPACT_ATOMS: atom_id res chain seq x y z
N MET A 1 -15.40 -2.49 -39.78
CA MET A 1 -15.44 -2.23 -38.32
C MET A 1 -14.05 -1.83 -37.86
N GLY A 2 -13.89 -0.67 -37.23
CA GLY A 2 -12.59 -0.17 -36.74
C GLY A 2 -12.13 -0.89 -35.47
N ARG A 3 -10.81 -1.11 -35.33
CA ARG A 3 -10.22 -1.67 -34.10
C ARG A 3 -10.40 -0.71 -32.93
N PHE A 4 -10.68 -1.26 -31.75
CA PHE A 4 -10.66 -0.50 -30.50
C PHE A 4 -9.29 0.16 -30.30
N LYS A 5 -9.30 1.47 -29.97
CA LYS A 5 -8.10 2.22 -29.59
C LYS A 5 -8.26 2.63 -28.13
N ALA A 6 -7.37 2.12 -27.28
CA ALA A 6 -7.39 2.46 -25.86
C ALA A 6 -7.11 3.96 -25.67
N ASP A 7 -8.02 4.65 -24.98
CA ASP A 7 -7.81 6.04 -24.56
C ASP A 7 -7.05 6.08 -23.24
N ARG A 8 -5.73 6.14 -23.36
CA ARG A 8 -4.82 6.20 -22.22
C ARG A 8 -4.95 7.53 -21.45
N ALA A 9 -5.25 8.62 -22.15
CA ALA A 9 -5.36 9.94 -21.54
C ALA A 9 -6.67 10.06 -20.75
N GLY A 10 -7.79 9.62 -21.33
CA GLY A 10 -9.08 9.54 -20.64
C GLY A 10 -9.04 8.61 -19.44
N TYR A 11 -8.36 7.47 -19.55
CA TYR A 11 -8.15 6.57 -18.41
C TYR A 11 -7.33 7.24 -17.29
N ALA A 12 -6.22 7.92 -17.63
CA ALA A 12 -5.42 8.66 -16.64
C ALA A 12 -6.25 9.76 -15.95
N ALA A 13 -7.05 10.51 -16.72
CA ALA A 13 -7.93 11.55 -16.19
C ALA A 13 -8.98 10.97 -15.23
N LEU A 14 -9.60 9.84 -15.58
CA LEU A 14 -10.52 9.12 -14.69
C LEU A 14 -9.84 8.67 -13.40
N MET A 15 -8.66 8.06 -13.50
CA MET A 15 -7.93 7.56 -12.32
C MET A 15 -7.43 8.70 -11.42
N ASN A 16 -7.15 9.87 -11.98
CA ASN A 16 -6.77 11.07 -11.24
C ASN A 16 -7.97 11.91 -10.77
N SER A 17 -9.20 11.50 -11.09
CA SER A 17 -10.41 12.21 -10.66
C SER A 17 -10.58 12.19 -9.14
N ALA A 18 -11.19 13.24 -8.59
CA ALA A 18 -11.38 13.37 -7.14
C ALA A 18 -12.10 12.17 -6.49
N PRO A 19 -13.16 11.58 -7.08
CA PRO A 19 -13.82 10.41 -6.50
C PRO A 19 -12.89 9.19 -6.40
N VAL A 20 -12.12 8.90 -7.45
CA VAL A 20 -11.18 7.77 -7.47
C VAL A 20 -10.04 8.01 -6.47
N GLN A 21 -9.47 9.22 -6.46
CA GLN A 21 -8.39 9.56 -5.55
C GLN A 21 -8.82 9.52 -4.08
N SER A 22 -10.03 9.99 -3.76
CA SER A 22 -10.60 9.88 -2.41
C SER A 22 -10.82 8.42 -1.97
N MET A 23 -11.25 7.55 -2.89
CA MET A 23 -11.35 6.12 -2.61
C MET A 23 -9.97 5.48 -2.37
N VAL A 24 -8.98 5.82 -3.20
CA VAL A 24 -7.60 5.30 -3.06
C VAL A 24 -6.99 5.76 -1.73
N GLU A 25 -7.22 7.01 -1.35
CA GLU A 25 -6.80 7.55 -0.05
C GLU A 25 -7.40 6.77 1.12
N ARG A 26 -8.73 6.57 1.14
CA ARG A 26 -9.40 5.77 2.19
C ARG A 26 -8.82 4.37 2.29
N LYS A 27 -8.57 3.71 1.14
CA LYS A 27 -7.96 2.38 1.12
C LYS A 27 -6.53 2.39 1.67
N ALA A 28 -5.72 3.37 1.29
CA ALA A 28 -4.35 3.50 1.80
C ALA A 28 -4.32 3.74 3.32
N GLN A 29 -5.21 4.59 3.84
CA GLN A 29 -5.36 4.83 5.27
C GLN A 29 -5.81 3.56 6.02
N ALA A 30 -6.76 2.80 5.47
CA ALA A 30 -7.19 1.53 6.06
C ALA A 30 -6.04 0.51 6.13
N VAL A 31 -5.21 0.42 5.08
CA VAL A 31 -4.02 -0.44 5.07
C VAL A 31 -2.99 0.03 6.10
N LYS A 32 -2.73 1.34 6.20
CA LYS A 32 -1.87 1.91 7.26
C LYS A 32 -2.37 1.52 8.65
N ALA A 33 -3.66 1.72 8.93
CA ALA A 33 -4.23 1.41 10.23
C ALA A 33 -4.11 -0.08 10.59
N ALA A 34 -4.36 -0.98 9.64
CA ALA A 34 -4.17 -2.41 9.83
C ALA A 34 -2.69 -2.78 10.09
N ALA A 35 -1.77 -2.15 9.37
CA ALA A 35 -0.34 -2.38 9.53
C ALA A 35 0.19 -1.84 10.88
N ASP A 36 -0.29 -0.68 11.31
CA ASP A 36 0.02 -0.10 12.63
C ASP A 36 -0.57 -0.96 13.76
N ALA A 37 -1.81 -1.47 13.62
CA ALA A 37 -2.40 -2.38 14.59
C ALA A 37 -1.58 -3.67 14.77
N ALA A 38 -0.99 -4.20 13.69
CA ALA A 38 -0.11 -5.37 13.75
C ALA A 38 1.25 -5.10 14.44
N LEU A 39 1.63 -3.84 14.65
CA LEU A 39 2.82 -3.46 15.42
C LEU A 39 2.55 -3.30 16.92
N SER A 40 1.28 -3.10 17.31
CA SER A 40 0.88 -2.71 18.68
C SER A 40 0.93 -3.84 19.72
N GLU A 41 1.44 -5.04 19.39
CA GLU A 41 1.67 -6.11 20.38
C GLU A 41 2.63 -5.72 21.54
N GLY A 42 3.31 -4.57 21.44
CA GLY A 42 4.24 -4.04 22.45
C GLY A 42 3.70 -2.96 23.40
N GLY A 43 2.40 -2.62 23.36
CA GLY A 43 1.79 -1.67 24.32
C GLY A 43 2.13 -0.18 24.10
N TYR A 44 2.65 0.18 22.92
CA TYR A 44 2.86 1.57 22.53
C TYR A 44 2.22 1.83 21.15
N ASP A 45 1.35 2.84 21.09
CA ASP A 45 0.77 3.37 19.84
C ASP A 45 1.84 4.10 19.04
N PHE A 46 2.67 3.36 18.32
CA PHE A 46 3.59 3.93 17.35
C PHE A 46 2.95 3.95 15.97
N GLU A 47 2.82 5.13 15.37
CA GLU A 47 2.63 5.27 13.92
C GLU A 47 3.87 4.72 13.20
N GLY A 48 3.90 3.41 12.98
CA GLY A 48 5.01 2.72 12.34
C GLY A 48 5.03 2.87 10.83
N HIS A 49 3.90 3.22 10.22
CA HIS A 49 3.73 3.34 8.78
C HIS A 49 3.33 4.75 8.34
N GLU A 50 3.60 5.08 7.08
CA GLU A 50 3.14 6.30 6.43
C GLU A 50 2.57 6.01 5.05
N VAL A 51 1.65 6.86 4.60
CA VAL A 51 1.14 6.86 3.23
C VAL A 51 1.91 7.92 2.44
N LYS A 52 2.51 7.53 1.31
CA LYS A 52 3.20 8.43 0.40
C LYS A 52 2.57 8.38 -0.98
N ASP A 53 2.35 9.55 -1.57
CA ASP A 53 1.92 9.67 -2.96
C ASP A 53 3.07 9.32 -3.91
N PHE A 54 2.74 8.72 -5.05
CA PHE A 54 3.69 8.52 -6.15
C PHE A 54 2.99 8.71 -7.50
N ASP A 55 3.73 9.18 -8.50
CA ASP A 55 3.23 9.28 -9.87
C ASP A 55 3.58 7.99 -10.62
N GLY A 56 2.56 7.19 -10.91
CA GLY A 56 2.69 6.01 -11.75
C GLY A 56 2.68 6.37 -13.24
N VAL A 57 3.02 5.38 -14.07
CA VAL A 57 3.05 5.50 -15.53
C VAL A 57 1.68 5.86 -16.16
N LEU A 58 0.59 5.64 -15.42
CA LEU A 58 -0.78 5.89 -15.87
C LEU A 58 -1.53 6.91 -15.00
N ALA A 59 -1.28 6.94 -13.70
CA ALA A 59 -2.02 7.77 -12.75
C ALA A 59 -1.26 7.90 -11.43
N ARG A 60 -1.68 8.86 -10.59
CA ARG A 60 -1.19 9.01 -9.23
C ARG A 60 -1.70 7.87 -8.34
N GLY A 61 -0.78 7.27 -7.60
CA GLY A 61 -1.07 6.22 -6.62
C GLY A 61 -0.58 6.57 -5.23
N ARG A 62 -0.84 5.67 -4.28
CA ARG A 62 -0.41 5.77 -2.89
C ARG A 62 0.28 4.48 -2.47
N VAL A 63 1.38 4.62 -1.74
CA VAL A 63 2.12 3.50 -1.16
C VAL A 63 2.14 3.63 0.35
N VAL A 64 1.90 2.52 1.06
CA VAL A 64 2.09 2.42 2.51
C VAL A 64 3.49 1.87 2.74
N ARG A 65 4.31 2.56 3.54
CA ARG A 65 5.68 2.14 3.85
C ARG A 65 6.00 2.33 5.32
N THR A 66 6.97 1.56 5.81
CA THR A 66 7.49 1.68 7.17
C THR A 66 8.20 3.02 7.36
N LYS A 67 7.76 3.80 8.33
CA LYS A 67 8.33 5.09 8.73
C LYS A 67 9.43 4.92 9.79
N THR A 68 9.26 3.97 10.72
CA THR A 68 10.15 3.76 11.86
C THR A 68 11.05 2.52 11.70
N ASP A 69 12.19 2.49 12.39
CA ASP A 69 13.09 1.33 12.39
C ASP A 69 12.47 0.09 13.02
N GLN A 70 11.65 0.26 14.06
CA GLN A 70 10.86 -0.81 14.64
C GLN A 70 9.92 -1.44 13.60
N ALA A 71 9.18 -0.63 12.84
CA ALA A 71 8.29 -1.12 11.80
C ALA A 71 9.07 -1.88 10.71
N ARG A 72 10.24 -1.38 10.30
CA ARG A 72 11.14 -2.06 9.36
C ARG A 72 11.58 -3.43 9.89
N TYR A 73 12.00 -3.48 11.15
CA TYR A 73 12.47 -4.72 11.78
C TYR A 73 11.35 -5.74 11.92
N SER A 74 10.16 -5.32 12.38
CA SER A 74 8.99 -6.18 12.49
C SER A 74 8.55 -6.75 11.14
N GLU A 75 8.53 -5.93 10.07
CA GLU A 75 8.26 -6.40 8.71
C GLU A 75 9.31 -7.40 8.21
N ALA A 76 10.60 -7.14 8.46
CA ALA A 76 11.68 -8.05 8.10
C ALA A 76 11.56 -9.41 8.84
N LYS A 77 11.24 -9.37 10.13
CA LYS A 77 10.96 -10.56 10.95
C LYS A 77 9.76 -11.32 10.40
N ARG A 78 8.63 -10.65 10.17
CA ARG A 78 7.41 -11.28 9.62
C ARG A 78 7.71 -11.94 8.28
N LYS A 79 8.36 -11.25 7.35
CA LYS A 79 8.73 -11.78 6.04
C LYS A 79 9.61 -13.03 6.15
N THR A 80 10.57 -13.02 7.06
CA THR A 80 11.45 -14.16 7.31
C THR A 80 10.67 -15.36 7.84
N LEU A 81 9.80 -15.14 8.83
CA LEU A 81 8.96 -16.19 9.42
C LEU A 81 7.94 -16.75 8.41
N SER A 82 7.29 -15.89 7.62
CA SER A 82 6.36 -16.35 6.57
C SER A 82 7.07 -17.20 5.52
N ARG A 83 8.27 -16.80 5.07
CA ARG A 83 9.07 -17.62 4.14
C ARG A 83 9.48 -18.96 4.73
N ALA A 84 9.88 -18.97 6.01
CA ALA A 84 10.21 -20.20 6.71
C ALA A 84 8.98 -21.12 6.82
N LEU A 85 7.80 -20.55 7.12
CA LEU A 85 6.54 -21.28 7.19
C LEU A 85 6.15 -21.87 5.83
N ASP A 86 6.26 -21.10 4.75
CA ASP A 86 5.97 -21.58 3.40
C ASP A 86 6.94 -22.71 2.99
N SER A 87 8.23 -22.54 3.28
CA SER A 87 9.25 -23.57 3.01
C SER A 87 9.01 -24.85 3.81
N ALA A 88 8.43 -24.74 5.02
CA ALA A 88 8.09 -25.89 5.84
C ALA A 88 6.81 -26.60 5.38
N ARG A 89 5.97 -25.97 4.56
CA ARG A 89 4.69 -26.51 4.08
C ARG A 89 4.81 -27.29 2.77
N GLY A 90 5.91 -27.15 2.02
CA GLY A 90 6.17 -27.87 0.77
C GLY A 90 5.50 -27.24 -0.44
#